data_AF-A0A961SJK0-F1
#
_entry.id   AF-A0A961SJK0-F1
#
_cell.length_a   1.000
_cell.length_b   1.000
_cell.length_c   1.000
_cell.angle_alpha   90.00
_cell.angle_beta   90.00
_cell.angle_gamma   90.00
#
_symmetry.space_group_name_H-M   'P 1'
#
loop_
_entity.id
_entity.type
_entity.pdbx_description
1 polymer ?
#
loop_
_entity_poly.entity_id
_entity_poly.type
_entity_poly.pdbx_seq_one_letter_code
_entity_poly.pdbx_strand_id
1 'polypeptide(L)'
;MSLIEQPATFSGQSASSQRDAGKRTHEQERLALFRETPIATVRRWAVGTAWALRPKRIGNLLPLARVSAGHLLGEGRPLPDPAKLGPHSEIAGLATDLSPAVLMEAYRRGLFPHGHLGPPKWVCPPTRAVVELDRFHMSSRLRALMRQGRYHVTFDTDFEHVIAACAAPRRRWLNLTWITPSIMRAYARLFDEGHVHSFEVWNADGELVGGGYGVAVGRVFVIESQFFRESNASKIGFAVLAWHLAKWGFLLADNKWLTDATERSGFHEIPRAAYLDCLARGAGEELRSGRWETEADSKAVAGWQPGVEPQT
;
A
#
# COMPACT_ATOMS: atom_id res chain seq x y z
N MET A 1 -59.56 25.77 34.81
CA MET A 1 -58.36 26.55 34.44
C MET A 1 -57.43 25.57 33.75
N SER A 2 -57.34 25.70 32.42
CA SER A 2 -56.69 24.74 31.51
C SER A 2 -55.17 24.76 31.68
N LEU A 3 -54.53 23.58 31.68
CA LEU A 3 -53.12 23.44 31.33
C LEU A 3 -52.97 22.26 30.37
N ILE A 4 -52.52 22.62 29.18
CA ILE A 4 -52.30 21.82 27.98
C ILE A 4 -50.94 21.13 28.12
N GLU A 5 -50.89 19.81 28.02
CA GLU A 5 -49.64 19.07 27.76
C GLU A 5 -49.25 19.23 26.29
N GLN A 6 -48.02 19.67 26.02
CA GLN A 6 -47.38 19.56 24.70
C GLN A 6 -46.46 18.33 24.67
N PRO A 7 -46.42 17.57 23.56
CA PRO A 7 -45.47 16.49 23.41
C PRO A 7 -44.09 17.03 22.98
N ALA A 8 -43.04 16.50 23.61
CA ALA A 8 -41.66 16.76 23.25
C ALA A 8 -41.34 16.22 21.84
N THR A 9 -40.92 17.09 20.93
CA THR A 9 -40.35 16.72 19.64
C THR A 9 -38.85 16.48 19.78
N PHE A 10 -38.44 15.29 19.35
CA PHE A 10 -37.13 14.66 19.57
C PHE A 10 -36.02 15.25 18.68
N SER A 11 -34.82 15.39 19.25
CA SER A 11 -33.61 15.96 18.66
C SER A 11 -32.92 15.04 17.64
N GLY A 12 -33.39 15.01 16.38
CA GLY A 12 -32.80 14.19 15.30
C GLY A 12 -31.83 14.91 14.36
N GLN A 13 -31.84 16.25 14.29
CA GLN A 13 -31.15 17.01 13.23
C GLN A 13 -29.69 17.41 13.56
N SER A 14 -29.30 17.50 14.83
CA SER A 14 -27.96 18.01 15.22
C SER A 14 -26.82 17.01 14.99
N ALA A 15 -27.07 15.70 15.23
CA ALA A 15 -26.03 14.67 15.12
C ALA A 15 -25.65 14.31 13.66
N SER A 16 -26.56 14.49 12.69
CA SER A 16 -26.24 14.32 11.27
C SER A 16 -25.37 15.46 10.76
N SER A 17 -25.75 16.70 11.09
CA SER A 17 -25.03 17.92 10.72
C SER A 17 -23.58 17.94 11.21
N GLN A 18 -23.34 17.51 12.47
CA GLN A 18 -22.00 17.45 13.06
C GLN A 18 -21.13 16.36 12.42
N ARG A 19 -21.69 15.18 12.12
CA ARG A 19 -20.97 14.11 11.41
C ARG A 19 -20.57 14.53 9.99
N ASP A 20 -21.46 15.20 9.28
CA ASP A 20 -21.18 15.72 7.93
C ASP A 20 -20.18 16.89 7.95
N ALA A 21 -20.16 17.71 9.00
CA ALA A 21 -19.12 18.72 9.20
C ALA A 21 -17.74 18.08 9.44
N GLY A 22 -17.64 17.10 10.34
CA GLY A 22 -16.37 16.41 10.63
C GLY A 22 -15.80 15.67 9.42
N LYS A 23 -16.65 14.99 8.63
CA LYS A 23 -16.23 14.36 7.37
C LYS A 23 -15.67 15.36 6.36
N ARG A 24 -16.30 16.53 6.23
CA ARG A 24 -15.83 17.60 5.33
C ARG A 24 -14.49 18.17 5.77
N THR A 25 -14.27 18.37 7.07
CA THR A 25 -12.99 18.85 7.61
C THR A 25 -11.87 17.84 7.33
N HIS A 26 -12.10 16.56 7.60
CA HIS A 26 -11.13 15.49 7.34
C HIS A 26 -10.77 15.39 5.85
N GLU A 27 -11.76 15.46 4.96
CA GLU A 27 -11.51 15.45 3.51
C GLU A 27 -10.68 16.67 3.07
N GLN A 28 -10.93 17.85 3.64
CA GLN A 28 -10.16 19.06 3.35
C GLN A 28 -8.70 18.95 3.81
N GLU A 29 -8.46 18.45 5.03
CA GLU A 29 -7.12 18.22 5.57
C GLU A 29 -6.34 17.21 4.71
N ARG A 30 -7.00 16.11 4.32
CA ARG A 30 -6.45 15.11 3.42
C ARG A 30 -6.08 15.71 2.06
N LEU A 31 -6.97 16.50 1.46
CA LEU A 31 -6.71 17.17 0.18
C LEU A 31 -5.57 18.18 0.28
N ALA A 32 -5.44 18.88 1.41
CA ALA A 32 -4.34 19.79 1.66
C ALA A 32 -3.00 19.04 1.75
N LEU A 33 -2.97 17.92 2.48
CA LEU A 33 -1.77 17.09 2.62
C LEU A 33 -1.33 16.46 1.29
N PHE A 34 -2.27 16.04 0.46
CA PHE A 34 -1.98 15.39 -0.83
C PHE A 34 -1.69 16.38 -1.95
N ARG A 35 -1.68 17.67 -1.66
CA ARG A 35 -1.49 18.71 -2.67
C ARG A 35 -0.05 18.77 -3.14
N GLU A 36 0.13 18.74 -4.46
CA GLU A 36 1.41 19.04 -5.10
C GLU A 36 1.45 20.52 -5.50
N THR A 37 2.56 21.21 -5.23
CA THR A 37 2.75 22.60 -5.68
C THR A 37 3.00 22.63 -7.20
N PRO A 38 2.74 23.76 -7.89
CA PRO A 38 3.07 23.88 -9.32
C PRO A 38 4.54 23.60 -9.62
N ILE A 39 5.45 24.09 -8.77
CA ILE A 39 6.90 23.85 -8.89
C ILE A 39 7.22 22.36 -8.72
N ALA A 40 6.62 21.69 -7.73
CA ALA A 40 6.81 20.26 -7.54
C ALA A 40 6.29 19.45 -8.74
N THR A 41 5.14 19.86 -9.30
CA THR A 41 4.57 19.26 -10.51
C THR A 41 5.54 19.35 -11.68
N VAL A 42 6.02 20.56 -12.02
CA VAL A 42 6.97 20.78 -13.11
C VAL A 42 8.25 19.96 -12.90
N ARG A 43 8.77 19.96 -11.67
CA ARG A 43 9.96 19.18 -11.31
C ARG A 43 9.73 17.68 -11.53
N ARG A 44 8.60 17.14 -11.09
CA ARG A 44 8.25 15.72 -11.27
C ARG A 44 8.13 15.37 -12.75
N TRP A 45 7.50 16.22 -13.56
CA TRP A 45 7.43 16.03 -15.01
C TRP A 45 8.81 16.02 -15.66
N ALA A 46 9.67 17.00 -15.35
CA ALA A 46 11.02 17.07 -15.89
C ALA A 46 11.85 15.81 -15.54
N VAL A 47 11.85 15.44 -14.26
CA VAL A 47 12.56 14.25 -13.75
C VAL A 47 11.98 12.95 -14.31
N GLY A 48 10.65 12.84 -14.40
CA GLY A 48 9.95 11.69 -14.96
C GLY A 48 10.22 11.49 -16.45
N THR A 49 10.29 12.57 -17.22
CA THR A 49 10.71 12.54 -18.63
C THR A 49 12.17 12.09 -18.76
N ALA A 50 13.08 12.66 -17.96
CA ALA A 50 14.49 12.24 -17.96
C ALA A 50 14.66 10.76 -17.59
N TRP A 51 13.82 10.24 -16.68
CA TRP A 51 13.78 8.83 -16.34
C TRP A 51 13.30 7.95 -17.50
N ALA A 52 12.24 8.36 -18.21
CA ALA A 52 11.66 7.61 -19.32
C ALA A 52 12.61 7.47 -20.52
N LEU A 53 13.47 8.47 -20.75
CA LEU A 53 14.43 8.51 -21.86
C LEU A 53 15.72 7.72 -21.61
N ARG A 54 15.87 7.01 -20.48
CA ARG A 54 17.08 6.22 -20.22
C ARG A 54 17.22 5.02 -21.17
N PRO A 55 18.45 4.69 -21.65
CA PRO A 55 18.66 3.60 -22.61
C PRO A 55 18.06 2.24 -22.19
N LYS A 56 18.24 1.86 -20.92
CA LYS A 56 17.67 0.61 -20.36
C LYS A 56 16.13 0.54 -20.40
N ARG A 57 15.43 1.65 -20.64
CA ARG A 57 13.96 1.75 -20.64
C ARG A 57 13.36 1.90 -22.03
N ILE A 58 14.20 2.12 -23.05
CA ILE A 58 13.76 2.20 -24.45
C ILE A 58 13.07 0.90 -24.90
N GLY A 59 13.50 -0.25 -24.38
CA GLY A 59 12.86 -1.56 -24.65
C GLY A 59 11.38 -1.63 -24.26
N ASN A 60 10.93 -0.80 -23.30
CA ASN A 60 9.53 -0.75 -22.88
C ASN A 60 8.66 0.15 -23.77
N LEU A 61 9.23 0.86 -24.75
CA LEU A 61 8.48 1.73 -25.66
C LEU A 61 7.54 0.95 -26.57
N LEU A 62 7.97 -0.21 -27.08
CA LEU A 62 7.14 -1.06 -27.94
C LEU A 62 5.90 -1.62 -27.21
N PRO A 63 6.05 -2.27 -26.02
CA PRO A 63 4.90 -2.65 -25.21
C PRO A 63 3.98 -1.46 -24.87
N LEU A 64 4.55 -0.31 -24.51
CA LEU A 64 3.78 0.89 -24.19
C LEU A 64 3.01 1.45 -25.40
N ALA A 65 3.62 1.47 -26.59
CA ALA A 65 2.99 1.92 -27.82
C ALA A 65 1.84 1.00 -28.22
N ARG A 66 2.04 -0.32 -28.12
CA ARG A 66 0.98 -1.31 -28.37
C ARG A 66 -0.22 -1.12 -27.43
N VAL A 67 0.05 -0.97 -26.14
CA VAL A 67 -0.99 -0.73 -25.12
C VAL A 67 -1.72 0.60 -25.36
N SER A 68 -0.98 1.66 -25.71
CA SER A 68 -1.57 2.97 -26.00
C SER A 68 -2.42 2.97 -27.26
N ALA A 69 -1.99 2.24 -28.31
CA ALA A 69 -2.78 2.06 -29.53
C ALA A 69 -4.08 1.29 -29.26
N GLY A 70 -4.03 0.19 -28.51
CA GLY A 70 -5.24 -0.55 -28.11
C GLY A 70 -6.23 0.32 -27.32
N HIS A 71 -5.72 1.21 -26.45
CA HIS A 71 -6.56 2.15 -25.72
C HIS A 71 -7.25 3.18 -26.64
N LEU A 72 -6.54 3.74 -27.61
CA LEU A 72 -7.09 4.70 -28.58
C LEU A 72 -8.13 4.08 -29.52
N LEU A 73 -8.01 2.78 -29.80
CA LEU A 73 -8.93 2.03 -30.67
C LEU A 73 -10.25 1.62 -29.99
N GLY A 74 -10.46 2.00 -28.72
CA GLY A 74 -11.77 1.85 -28.07
C GLY A 74 -12.11 0.43 -27.64
N GLU A 75 -11.14 -0.48 -27.53
CA GLU A 75 -11.36 -1.80 -26.93
C GLU A 75 -11.82 -1.62 -25.47
N GLY A 76 -13.10 -1.93 -25.23
CA GLY A 76 -13.81 -1.53 -24.04
C GLY A 76 -13.35 -2.19 -22.74
N ARG A 77 -12.32 -1.66 -22.10
CA ARG A 77 -12.06 -1.63 -20.65
C ARG A 77 -12.14 -2.92 -19.79
N PRO A 78 -11.95 -4.18 -20.24
CA PRO A 78 -11.67 -5.22 -19.25
C PRO A 78 -10.27 -4.98 -18.66
N LEU A 79 -10.10 -5.26 -17.37
CA LEU A 79 -8.75 -5.37 -16.82
C LEU A 79 -7.97 -6.44 -17.61
N PRO A 80 -6.70 -6.17 -17.95
CA PRO A 80 -5.91 -7.11 -18.74
C PRO A 80 -5.74 -8.43 -17.99
N ASP A 81 -5.55 -9.51 -18.75
CA ASP A 81 -5.27 -10.84 -18.19
C ASP A 81 -3.75 -11.05 -18.10
N PRO A 82 -3.15 -11.06 -16.90
CA PRO A 82 -1.70 -11.19 -16.75
C PRO A 82 -1.17 -12.56 -17.19
N ALA A 83 -2.01 -13.59 -17.28
CA ALA A 83 -1.61 -14.90 -17.80
C ALA A 83 -1.32 -14.88 -19.31
N LYS A 84 -1.86 -13.88 -20.03
CA LYS A 84 -1.67 -13.71 -21.49
C LYS A 84 -0.49 -12.80 -21.85
N LEU A 85 0.19 -12.22 -20.87
CA LEU A 85 1.36 -11.38 -21.12
C LEU A 85 2.56 -12.23 -21.54
N GLY A 86 3.35 -11.71 -22.48
CA GLY A 86 4.59 -12.36 -22.91
C GLY A 86 5.57 -12.59 -21.74
N PRO A 87 6.50 -13.54 -21.87
CA PRO A 87 7.35 -14.04 -20.77
C PRO A 87 8.28 -12.99 -20.17
N HIS A 88 8.53 -11.88 -20.86
CA HIS A 88 9.36 -10.77 -20.39
C HIS A 88 8.56 -9.46 -20.23
N SER A 89 7.26 -9.47 -20.52
CA SER A 89 6.43 -8.26 -20.48
C SER A 89 5.93 -8.01 -19.08
N GLU A 90 6.19 -6.84 -18.50
CA GLU A 90 5.62 -6.44 -17.21
C GLU A 90 4.36 -5.58 -17.36
N ILE A 91 4.25 -4.82 -18.46
CA ILE A 91 3.16 -3.86 -18.68
C ILE A 91 1.97 -4.58 -19.29
N ALA A 92 0.82 -4.48 -18.62
CA ALA A 92 -0.42 -5.14 -19.02
C ALA A 92 -1.42 -4.20 -19.69
N GLY A 93 -1.41 -2.91 -19.32
CA GLY A 93 -2.38 -1.94 -19.81
C GLY A 93 -2.19 -0.55 -19.20
N LEU A 94 -3.00 0.42 -19.62
CA LEU A 94 -3.10 1.72 -18.94
C LEU A 94 -4.11 1.62 -17.79
N ALA A 95 -3.74 2.15 -16.62
CA ALA A 95 -4.61 2.28 -15.46
C ALA A 95 -5.29 3.65 -15.47
N THR A 96 -6.30 3.80 -16.33
CA THR A 96 -7.06 5.05 -16.47
C THR A 96 -8.20 5.19 -15.47
N ASP A 97 -8.70 4.07 -14.95
CA ASP A 97 -9.67 4.01 -13.85
C ASP A 97 -8.98 3.47 -12.59
N LEU A 98 -8.96 4.29 -11.55
CA LEU A 98 -8.40 3.97 -10.23
C LEU A 98 -9.51 4.02 -9.17
N SER A 99 -10.75 3.74 -9.56
CA SER A 99 -11.84 3.53 -8.61
C SER A 99 -11.54 2.32 -7.72
N PRO A 100 -12.04 2.31 -6.47
CA PRO A 100 -11.79 1.22 -5.54
C PRO A 100 -12.15 -0.16 -6.08
N ALA A 101 -13.31 -0.30 -6.72
CA ALA A 101 -13.74 -1.54 -7.37
C ALA A 101 -12.74 -2.04 -8.43
N VAL A 102 -12.25 -1.15 -9.30
CA VAL A 102 -11.30 -1.52 -10.36
C VAL A 102 -9.93 -1.85 -9.77
N LEU A 103 -9.46 -1.11 -8.76
CA LEU A 103 -8.21 -1.40 -8.09
C LEU A 103 -8.24 -2.77 -7.41
N MET A 104 -9.30 -3.07 -6.65
CA MET A 104 -9.42 -4.37 -5.99
C MET A 104 -9.52 -5.52 -6.98
N GLU A 105 -10.25 -5.36 -8.07
CA GLU A 105 -10.28 -6.36 -9.15
C GLU A 105 -8.89 -6.53 -9.80
N ALA A 106 -8.14 -5.44 -10.01
CA ALA A 106 -6.78 -5.51 -10.53
C ALA A 106 -5.86 -6.29 -9.58
N TYR A 107 -5.92 -6.01 -8.27
CA TYR A 107 -5.14 -6.73 -7.26
C TYR A 107 -5.48 -8.21 -7.19
N ARG A 108 -6.76 -8.58 -7.26
CA ARG A 108 -7.20 -9.99 -7.31
C ARG A 108 -6.65 -10.73 -8.53
N ARG A 109 -6.41 -10.02 -9.64
CA ARG A 109 -5.74 -10.56 -10.83
C ARG A 109 -4.21 -10.53 -10.75
N GLY A 110 -3.62 -9.97 -9.70
CA GLY A 110 -2.17 -9.82 -9.58
C GLY A 110 -1.58 -8.62 -10.33
N LEU A 111 -2.43 -7.64 -10.66
CA LEU A 111 -2.04 -6.37 -11.25
C LEU A 111 -1.95 -5.30 -10.16
N PHE A 112 -1.06 -4.33 -10.36
CA PHE A 112 -0.95 -3.15 -9.50
C PHE A 112 -0.63 -1.91 -10.36
N PRO A 113 -1.08 -0.71 -9.96
CA PRO A 113 -0.80 0.50 -10.71
C PRO A 113 0.65 0.95 -10.47
N HIS A 114 1.38 1.27 -11.54
CA HIS A 114 2.71 1.84 -11.42
C HIS A 114 3.05 2.78 -12.58
N GLY A 115 3.71 3.89 -12.29
CA GLY A 115 4.17 4.83 -13.30
C GLY A 115 4.61 6.16 -12.71
N HIS A 116 5.69 6.73 -13.24
CA HIS A 116 6.21 8.03 -12.82
C HIS A 116 5.75 9.20 -13.69
N LEU A 117 5.24 8.91 -14.89
CA LEU A 117 4.82 9.89 -15.89
C LEU A 117 3.57 9.41 -16.62
N GLY A 118 2.70 10.37 -16.96
CA GLY A 118 1.42 10.11 -17.61
C GLY A 118 0.46 9.30 -16.73
N PRO A 119 -0.57 8.66 -17.30
CA PRO A 119 -1.38 7.73 -16.54
C PRO A 119 -0.52 6.56 -16.01
N PRO A 120 -0.84 6.04 -14.81
CA PRO A 120 -0.23 4.79 -14.33
C PRO A 120 -0.53 3.64 -15.30
N LYS A 121 0.27 2.59 -15.22
CA LYS A 121 0.09 1.36 -15.99
C LYS A 121 -0.34 0.25 -15.04
N TRP A 122 -1.17 -0.66 -15.52
CA TRP A 122 -1.32 -1.96 -14.88
C TRP A 122 -0.05 -2.77 -15.13
N VAL A 123 0.59 -3.23 -14.07
CA VAL A 123 1.85 -3.98 -14.11
C VAL A 123 1.68 -5.35 -13.47
N CYS A 124 2.25 -6.38 -14.10
CA CYS A 124 2.43 -7.71 -13.55
C CYS A 124 3.80 -8.25 -14.04
N PRO A 125 4.86 -8.18 -13.23
CA PRO A 125 6.20 -8.63 -13.64
C PRO A 125 6.23 -10.15 -13.93
N PRO A 126 7.23 -10.64 -14.69
CA PRO A 126 7.37 -12.07 -14.99
C PRO A 126 7.74 -12.90 -13.75
N THR A 127 8.41 -12.27 -12.78
CA THR A 127 8.70 -12.80 -11.44
C THR A 127 8.08 -11.88 -10.39
N ARG A 128 7.69 -12.46 -9.25
CA ARG A 128 7.13 -11.73 -8.12
C ARG A 128 7.96 -11.98 -6.88
N ALA A 129 8.39 -10.90 -6.21
CA ALA A 129 9.10 -11.04 -4.95
C ALA A 129 8.11 -11.18 -3.78
N VAL A 130 8.13 -12.33 -3.13
CA VAL A 130 7.22 -12.66 -2.03
C VAL A 130 7.99 -13.19 -0.83
N VAL A 131 7.36 -13.16 0.34
CA VAL A 131 7.80 -13.89 1.53
C VAL A 131 6.60 -14.59 2.15
N GLU A 132 6.67 -15.90 2.31
CA GLU A 132 5.75 -16.61 3.20
C GLU A 132 6.04 -16.19 4.64
N LEU A 133 5.00 -15.96 5.42
CA LEU A 133 5.17 -15.31 6.72
C LEU A 133 5.87 -16.21 7.75
N ASP A 134 5.84 -17.52 7.54
CA ASP A 134 6.61 -18.52 8.27
C ASP A 134 8.11 -18.52 7.91
N ARG A 135 8.50 -17.90 6.80
CA ARG A 135 9.88 -17.79 6.30
C ARG A 135 10.48 -16.41 6.45
N PHE A 136 9.73 -15.46 7.02
CA PHE A 136 10.23 -14.12 7.26
C PHE A 136 11.52 -14.14 8.09
N HIS A 137 12.53 -13.38 7.69
CA HIS A 137 13.80 -13.35 8.41
C HIS A 137 14.00 -12.03 9.17
N MET A 138 14.00 -12.12 10.50
CA MET A 138 14.40 -11.02 11.38
C MET A 138 15.86 -11.17 11.81
N SER A 139 16.71 -10.26 11.32
CA SER A 139 18.13 -10.20 11.72
C SER A 139 18.29 -10.04 13.23
N SER A 140 19.37 -10.58 13.80
CA SER A 140 19.72 -10.45 15.22
C SER A 140 19.80 -8.98 15.67
N ARG A 141 20.33 -8.09 14.82
CA ARG A 141 20.40 -6.65 15.08
C ARG A 141 19.01 -6.01 15.17
N LEU A 142 18.08 -6.39 14.29
CA LEU A 142 16.71 -5.89 14.33
C LEU A 142 16.00 -6.35 15.62
N ARG A 143 16.14 -7.63 15.98
CA ARG A 143 15.60 -8.18 17.23
C ARG A 143 16.14 -7.45 18.46
N ALA A 144 17.46 -7.20 18.50
CA ALA A 144 18.09 -6.46 19.58
C ALA A 144 17.53 -5.04 19.70
N LEU A 145 17.28 -4.35 18.57
CA LEU A 145 16.70 -3.02 18.55
C LEU A 145 15.25 -3.01 19.05
N MET A 146 14.44 -3.98 18.59
CA MET A 146 13.04 -4.12 19.03
C MET A 146 12.91 -4.39 20.54
N ARG A 147 13.83 -5.18 21.12
CA ARG A 147 13.86 -5.45 22.58
C ARG A 147 14.10 -4.22 23.45
N GLN A 148 14.64 -3.14 22.88
CA GLN A 148 14.85 -1.90 23.62
C GLN A 148 13.54 -1.19 23.97
N GLY A 149 12.42 -1.52 23.29
CA GLY A 149 11.11 -0.92 23.57
C GLY A 149 11.03 0.57 23.28
N ARG A 150 11.91 1.09 22.41
CA ARG A 150 12.00 2.53 22.06
C ARG A 150 11.04 2.96 20.94
N TYR A 151 10.41 1.99 20.27
CA TYR A 151 9.53 2.22 19.14
C TYR A 151 8.16 1.65 19.42
N HIS A 152 7.15 2.50 19.29
CA HIS A 152 5.74 2.11 19.32
C HIS A 152 5.25 1.91 17.89
N VAL A 153 4.54 0.81 17.64
CA VAL A 153 3.96 0.52 16.33
C VAL A 153 2.45 0.53 16.45
N THR A 154 1.79 1.26 15.56
CA THR A 154 0.34 1.26 15.40
C THR A 154 -0.02 0.82 13.98
N PHE A 155 -1.28 0.44 13.79
CA PHE A 155 -1.87 0.19 12.48
C PHE A 155 -3.02 1.16 12.24
N ASP A 156 -3.22 1.52 10.98
CA ASP A 156 -4.34 2.32 10.47
C ASP A 156 -4.64 3.62 11.25
N THR A 157 -3.65 4.16 11.98
CA THR A 157 -3.84 5.30 12.89
C THR A 157 -3.56 6.63 12.18
N ASP A 158 -2.61 6.65 11.24
CA ASP A 158 -2.22 7.88 10.52
C ASP A 158 -1.82 7.60 9.07
N PHE A 159 -2.74 6.97 8.33
CA PHE A 159 -2.53 6.56 6.94
C PHE A 159 -2.13 7.73 6.04
N GLU A 160 -2.79 8.88 6.20
CA GLU A 160 -2.57 10.11 5.45
C GLU A 160 -1.10 10.55 5.50
N HIS A 161 -0.50 10.62 6.68
CA HIS A 161 0.90 10.98 6.82
C HIS A 161 1.85 9.88 6.36
N VAL A 162 1.48 8.60 6.54
CA VAL A 162 2.26 7.47 6.01
C VAL A 162 2.38 7.54 4.49
N ILE A 163 1.26 7.67 3.77
CA ILE A 163 1.29 7.73 2.30
C ILE A 163 1.97 9.01 1.80
N ALA A 164 1.80 10.14 2.50
CA ALA A 164 2.51 11.39 2.21
C ALA A 164 4.02 11.25 2.39
N ALA A 165 4.47 10.61 3.46
CA ALA A 165 5.89 10.34 3.69
C ALA A 165 6.47 9.34 2.67
N CYS A 166 5.68 8.35 2.24
CA CYS A 166 6.04 7.47 1.13
C CYS A 166 6.14 8.19 -0.22
N ALA A 167 5.33 9.23 -0.44
CA ALA A 167 5.36 10.06 -1.63
C ALA A 167 6.50 11.10 -1.63
N ALA A 168 7.08 11.38 -0.46
CA ALA A 168 8.14 12.38 -0.34
C ALA A 168 9.39 12.04 -1.17
N PRO A 169 10.12 13.06 -1.66
CA PRO A 169 11.40 12.88 -2.35
C PRO A 169 12.37 12.01 -1.57
N ARG A 170 12.84 10.93 -2.19
CA ARG A 170 13.86 10.05 -1.62
C ARG A 170 15.24 10.52 -2.06
N ARG A 171 16.22 10.56 -1.13
CA ARG A 171 17.65 10.90 -1.37
C ARG A 171 18.35 10.15 -2.52
N ARG A 172 17.71 9.17 -3.17
CA ARG A 172 18.21 8.48 -4.36
C ARG A 172 18.15 9.38 -5.62
N TRP A 173 18.97 9.03 -6.60
CA TRP A 173 19.44 9.82 -7.77
C TRP A 173 18.42 10.66 -8.57
N LEU A 174 17.11 10.47 -8.41
CA LEU A 174 16.10 11.29 -9.11
C LEU A 174 15.08 11.96 -8.21
N ASN A 175 15.05 11.71 -6.89
CA ASN A 175 13.98 12.23 -6.02
C ASN A 175 12.56 11.95 -6.58
N LEU A 176 12.41 10.87 -7.36
CA LEU A 176 11.19 10.55 -8.10
C LEU A 176 10.44 9.41 -7.41
N THR A 177 9.16 9.63 -7.16
CA THR A 177 8.22 8.60 -6.70
C THR A 177 7.16 8.33 -7.77
N TRP A 178 6.51 7.18 -7.71
CA TRP A 178 5.32 6.87 -8.52
C TRP A 178 4.03 7.30 -7.81
N ILE A 179 4.12 7.61 -6.51
CA ILE A 179 2.99 8.02 -5.66
C ILE A 179 2.71 9.50 -5.91
N THR A 180 1.81 9.76 -6.85
CA THR A 180 1.32 11.09 -7.19
C THR A 180 0.08 11.45 -6.36
N PRO A 181 -0.36 12.72 -6.33
CA PRO A 181 -1.59 13.10 -5.65
C PRO A 181 -2.83 12.27 -6.04
N SER A 182 -2.94 11.83 -7.30
CA SER A 182 -4.04 10.96 -7.73
C SER A 182 -3.94 9.56 -7.15
N ILE A 183 -2.73 8.99 -7.07
CA ILE A 183 -2.49 7.73 -6.37
C ILE A 183 -2.84 7.86 -4.90
N MET A 184 -2.38 8.93 -4.22
CA MET A 184 -2.69 9.14 -2.80
C MET A 184 -4.19 9.16 -2.53
N ARG A 185 -4.95 9.88 -3.36
CA ARG A 185 -6.42 9.91 -3.27
C ARG A 185 -7.06 8.55 -3.55
N ALA A 186 -6.56 7.81 -4.54
CA ALA A 186 -7.10 6.49 -4.85
C ALA A 186 -6.92 5.52 -3.68
N TYR A 187 -5.71 5.44 -3.10
CA TYR A 187 -5.45 4.55 -1.97
C TYR A 187 -6.10 5.02 -0.67
N ALA A 188 -6.29 6.32 -0.47
CA ALA A 188 -7.09 6.82 0.66
C ALA A 188 -8.56 6.38 0.56
N ARG A 189 -9.14 6.31 -0.63
CA ARG A 189 -10.49 5.75 -0.82
C ARG A 189 -10.52 4.25 -0.52
N LEU A 190 -9.52 3.48 -0.96
CA LEU A 190 -9.41 2.07 -0.59
C LEU A 190 -9.20 1.88 0.93
N PHE A 191 -8.47 2.79 1.56
CA PHE A 191 -8.28 2.79 3.01
C PHE A 191 -9.61 3.06 3.72
N ASP A 192 -10.40 4.02 3.25
CA ASP A 192 -11.75 4.28 3.79
C ASP A 192 -12.71 3.09 3.60
N GLU A 193 -12.54 2.31 2.52
CA GLU A 193 -13.29 1.07 2.26
C GLU A 193 -12.74 -0.15 3.02
N GLY A 194 -11.61 -0.02 3.72
CA GLY A 194 -11.03 -1.07 4.56
C GLY A 194 -10.16 -2.09 3.82
N HIS A 195 -9.73 -1.80 2.59
CA HIS A 195 -8.86 -2.69 1.80
C HIS A 195 -7.37 -2.36 1.91
N VAL A 196 -7.04 -1.10 2.21
CA VAL A 196 -5.67 -0.65 2.43
C VAL A 196 -5.44 -0.53 3.92
N HIS A 197 -4.24 -0.93 4.35
CA HIS A 197 -3.81 -0.82 5.74
C HIS A 197 -2.42 -0.20 5.82
N SER A 198 -2.20 0.62 6.84
CA SER A 198 -0.89 1.18 7.17
C SER A 198 -0.34 0.62 8.47
N PHE A 199 0.98 0.72 8.60
CA PHE A 199 1.66 0.63 9.87
C PHE A 199 2.48 1.89 10.08
N GLU A 200 2.43 2.42 11.29
CA GLU A 200 3.15 3.59 11.73
C GLU A 200 4.19 3.19 12.78
N VAL A 201 5.36 3.84 12.76
CA VAL A 201 6.42 3.63 13.74
C VAL A 201 6.75 4.96 14.39
N TRP A 202 6.44 5.04 15.68
CA TRP A 202 6.61 6.21 16.53
C TRP A 202 7.84 6.04 17.41
N ASN A 203 8.67 7.07 17.53
CA ASN A 203 9.78 7.07 18.49
C ASN A 203 9.28 7.44 19.91
N ALA A 204 10.18 7.47 20.88
CA ALA A 204 9.87 7.79 22.27
C ALA A 204 9.31 9.21 22.47
N ASP A 205 9.58 10.12 21.54
CA ASP A 205 9.10 11.50 21.56
C ASP A 205 7.71 11.64 20.89
N GLY A 206 7.14 10.54 20.39
CA GLY A 206 5.84 10.53 19.70
C GLY A 206 5.92 10.96 18.23
N GLU A 207 7.11 10.99 17.63
CA GLU A 207 7.29 11.39 16.23
C GLU A 207 7.14 10.20 15.29
N LEU A 208 6.46 10.39 14.16
CA LEU A 208 6.36 9.40 13.09
C LEU A 208 7.72 9.28 12.35
N VAL A 209 8.46 8.22 12.66
CA VAL A 209 9.84 8.00 12.17
C VAL A 209 9.96 6.88 11.15
N GLY A 210 8.87 6.17 10.86
CA GLY A 210 8.80 5.22 9.77
C GLY A 210 7.39 4.68 9.61
N GLY A 211 7.20 3.91 8.55
CA GLY A 211 5.91 3.30 8.27
C GLY A 211 5.82 2.79 6.86
N GLY A 212 4.65 2.27 6.53
CA GLY A 212 4.33 1.78 5.20
C GLY A 212 2.87 1.42 5.09
N TYR A 213 2.44 1.14 3.87
CA TYR A 213 1.08 0.72 3.61
C TYR A 213 1.04 -0.37 2.54
N GLY A 214 -0.05 -1.11 2.53
CA GLY A 214 -0.30 -2.17 1.57
C GLY A 214 -1.79 -2.46 1.40
N VAL A 215 -2.10 -3.37 0.49
CA VAL A 215 -3.47 -3.81 0.18
C VAL A 215 -3.65 -5.24 0.67
N ALA A 216 -4.71 -5.49 1.43
CA ALA A 216 -5.13 -6.85 1.77
C ALA A 216 -5.95 -7.43 0.61
N VAL A 217 -5.51 -8.57 0.07
CA VAL A 217 -6.12 -9.24 -1.08
C VAL A 217 -6.38 -10.70 -0.69
N GLY A 218 -7.54 -10.94 -0.10
CA GLY A 218 -7.81 -12.23 0.55
C GLY A 218 -6.74 -12.52 1.61
N ARG A 219 -5.98 -13.59 1.43
CA ARG A 219 -4.88 -14.00 2.32
C ARG A 219 -3.49 -13.52 1.86
N VAL A 220 -3.39 -12.58 0.94
CA VAL A 220 -2.12 -11.98 0.47
C VAL A 220 -2.06 -10.51 0.86
N PHE A 221 -0.95 -10.07 1.43
CA PHE A 221 -0.72 -8.65 1.72
C PHE A 221 0.25 -8.04 0.69
N VAL A 222 -0.24 -7.14 -0.15
CA VAL A 222 0.58 -6.49 -1.18
C VAL A 222 1.18 -5.20 -0.64
N ILE A 223 2.50 -5.18 -0.45
CA ILE A 223 3.24 -4.03 0.05
C ILE A 223 3.33 -2.97 -1.04
N GLU A 224 2.80 -1.78 -0.75
CA GLU A 224 2.80 -0.69 -1.72
C GLU A 224 4.05 0.16 -1.65
N SER A 225 4.32 0.69 -0.46
CA SER A 225 5.50 1.51 -0.21
C SER A 225 5.77 1.60 1.28
N GLN A 226 7.02 1.95 1.59
CA GLN A 226 7.48 2.20 2.95
C GLN A 226 8.36 3.46 2.97
N PHE A 227 8.50 4.07 4.14
CA PHE A 227 9.43 5.16 4.41
C PHE A 227 10.08 4.99 5.79
N PHE A 228 11.20 5.66 5.97
CA PHE A 228 11.83 5.80 7.28
C PHE A 228 12.57 7.13 7.35
N ARG A 229 12.59 7.71 8.54
CA ARG A 229 13.40 8.86 8.97
C ARG A 229 14.49 8.42 9.94
N GLU A 230 14.21 7.38 10.73
CA GLU A 230 15.20 6.69 11.56
C GLU A 230 15.63 5.33 10.98
N SER A 231 16.88 4.95 11.25
CA SER A 231 17.42 3.70 10.74
C SER A 231 16.66 2.47 11.27
N ASN A 232 16.25 1.58 10.36
CA ASN A 232 15.46 0.38 10.62
C ASN A 232 14.00 0.60 11.06
N ALA A 233 13.50 1.84 11.15
CA ALA A 233 12.12 2.09 11.57
C ALA A 233 11.11 1.32 10.70
N SER A 234 11.21 1.41 9.37
CA SER A 234 10.30 0.67 8.47
C SER A 234 10.40 -0.86 8.61
N LYS A 235 11.58 -1.40 8.95
CA LYS A 235 11.78 -2.84 9.18
C LYS A 235 11.16 -3.28 10.50
N ILE A 236 11.21 -2.45 11.55
CA ILE A 236 10.53 -2.72 12.82
C ILE A 236 9.02 -2.78 12.59
N GLY A 237 8.46 -1.76 11.93
CA GLY A 237 7.04 -1.71 11.61
C GLY A 237 6.60 -2.92 10.77
N PHE A 238 7.34 -3.25 9.71
CA PHE A 238 7.03 -4.42 8.90
C PHE A 238 7.20 -5.75 9.65
N ALA A 239 8.17 -5.87 10.56
CA ALA A 239 8.32 -7.07 11.39
C ALA A 239 7.12 -7.29 12.33
N VAL A 240 6.64 -6.21 12.94
CA VAL A 240 5.41 -6.25 13.74
C VAL A 240 4.20 -6.61 12.86
N LEU A 241 4.08 -6.00 11.68
CA LEU A 241 3.01 -6.35 10.74
C LEU A 241 3.10 -7.82 10.29
N ALA A 242 4.27 -8.32 9.93
CA ALA A 242 4.47 -9.70 9.48
C ALA A 242 4.05 -10.73 10.56
N TRP A 243 4.32 -10.44 11.83
CA TRP A 243 3.84 -11.25 12.95
C TRP A 243 2.31 -11.31 13.00
N HIS A 244 1.65 -10.16 12.85
CA HIS A 244 0.19 -10.08 12.88
C HIS A 244 -0.43 -10.76 11.67
N LEU A 245 0.09 -10.51 10.48
CA LEU A 245 -0.34 -11.17 9.26
C LEU A 245 -0.23 -12.70 9.40
N ALA A 246 0.86 -13.21 10.01
CA ALA A 246 1.02 -14.64 10.26
C ALA A 246 -0.05 -15.17 11.22
N LYS A 247 -0.27 -14.47 12.35
CA LYS A 247 -1.30 -14.80 13.34
C LYS A 247 -2.71 -14.78 12.75
N TRP A 248 -3.00 -13.82 11.87
CA TRP A 248 -4.30 -13.67 11.22
C TRP A 248 -4.50 -14.65 10.05
N GLY A 249 -3.50 -15.47 9.74
CA GLY A 249 -3.60 -16.50 8.71
C GLY A 249 -3.37 -16.01 7.29
N PHE A 250 -2.68 -14.88 7.08
CA PHE A 250 -2.18 -14.53 5.75
C PHE A 250 -1.13 -15.55 5.30
N LEU A 251 -1.10 -15.83 3.99
CA LEU A 251 -0.18 -16.79 3.39
C LEU A 251 1.19 -16.17 3.13
N LEU A 252 1.21 -14.97 2.52
CA LEU A 252 2.43 -14.31 2.12
C LEU A 252 2.27 -12.79 2.06
N ALA A 253 3.40 -12.09 2.08
CA ALA A 253 3.49 -10.68 1.70
C ALA A 253 4.19 -10.54 0.35
N ASP A 254 3.68 -9.64 -0.50
CA ASP A 254 4.17 -9.35 -1.86
C ASP A 254 4.88 -7.99 -1.90
N ASN A 255 6.17 -7.97 -2.24
CA ASN A 255 6.96 -6.73 -2.42
C ASN A 255 7.11 -6.31 -3.88
N LYS A 256 6.39 -6.97 -4.79
CA LYS A 256 6.42 -6.80 -6.25
C LYS A 256 7.74 -7.24 -6.85
N TRP A 257 8.81 -6.50 -6.55
CA TRP A 257 10.17 -6.73 -7.04
C TRP A 257 11.13 -7.00 -5.90
N LEU A 258 12.16 -7.82 -6.17
CA LEU A 258 13.18 -8.14 -5.19
C LEU A 258 14.18 -6.98 -5.06
N THR A 259 14.66 -6.77 -3.84
CA THR A 259 15.75 -5.85 -3.54
C THR A 259 16.68 -6.49 -2.53
N ASP A 260 17.95 -6.09 -2.48
CA ASP A 260 18.91 -6.63 -1.50
C ASP A 260 18.44 -6.46 -0.04
N ALA A 261 17.60 -5.46 0.23
CA ALA A 261 17.04 -5.23 1.56
C ALA A 261 15.93 -6.24 1.91
N THR A 262 15.05 -6.54 0.96
CA THR A 262 13.95 -7.49 1.15
C THR A 262 14.43 -8.93 1.07
N GLU A 263 15.40 -9.25 0.21
CA GLU A 263 16.02 -10.57 0.14
C GLU A 263 16.63 -10.98 1.50
N ARG A 264 17.37 -10.06 2.14
CA ARG A 264 17.89 -10.26 3.51
C ARG A 264 16.81 -10.43 4.58
N SER A 265 15.56 -10.13 4.26
CA SER A 265 14.40 -10.32 5.15
C SER A 265 13.58 -11.57 4.80
N GLY A 266 14.10 -12.44 3.92
CA GLY A 266 13.46 -13.71 3.53
C GLY A 266 12.63 -13.64 2.25
N PHE A 267 12.55 -12.49 1.58
CA PHE A 267 11.86 -12.42 0.29
C PHE A 267 12.65 -13.16 -0.79
N HIS A 268 11.92 -13.81 -1.70
CA HIS A 268 12.48 -14.50 -2.85
C HIS A 268 11.55 -14.32 -4.06
N GLU A 269 12.05 -14.59 -5.26
CA GLU A 269 11.25 -14.48 -6.49
C GLU A 269 10.54 -15.80 -6.83
N ILE A 270 9.26 -15.70 -7.19
CA ILE A 270 8.47 -16.78 -7.78
C ILE A 270 7.99 -16.41 -9.18
N PRO A 271 7.78 -17.36 -10.11
CA PRO A 271 7.19 -17.06 -11.41
C PRO A 271 5.80 -16.46 -11.30
N ARG A 272 5.40 -15.61 -12.26
CA ARG A 272 4.06 -15.02 -12.33
C ARG A 272 2.94 -16.05 -12.13
N ALA A 273 3.01 -17.18 -12.83
CA ALA A 273 1.99 -18.23 -12.73
C ALA A 273 1.82 -18.73 -11.29
N ALA A 274 2.93 -19.01 -10.60
CA ALA A 274 2.90 -19.43 -9.19
C ALA A 274 2.33 -18.34 -8.26
N TYR A 275 2.61 -17.07 -8.53
CA TYR A 275 2.00 -15.96 -7.78
C TYR A 275 0.48 -15.88 -8.00
N LEU A 276 0.01 -16.04 -9.23
CA LEU A 276 -1.43 -16.08 -9.52
C LEU A 276 -2.11 -17.27 -8.84
N ASP A 277 -1.45 -18.43 -8.77
CA ASP A 277 -1.94 -19.58 -8.00
C ASP A 277 -2.01 -19.29 -6.50
N CYS A 278 -1.06 -18.53 -5.94
CA CYS A 278 -1.12 -18.06 -4.55
C CYS A 278 -2.32 -17.14 -4.31
N LEU A 279 -2.60 -16.20 -5.21
CA LEU A 279 -3.78 -15.34 -5.13
C LEU A 279 -5.08 -16.14 -5.20
N ALA A 280 -5.16 -17.13 -6.10
CA ALA A 280 -6.31 -18.01 -6.23
C ALA A 280 -6.53 -18.86 -4.96
N ARG A 281 -5.47 -19.42 -4.36
CA ARG A 281 -5.56 -20.16 -3.10
C ARG A 281 -5.91 -19.28 -1.90
N GLY A 282 -5.46 -18.03 -1.92
CA GLY A 282 -5.77 -17.03 -0.90
C GLY A 282 -7.10 -16.31 -1.13
N ALA A 283 -7.82 -16.62 -2.20
CA ALA A 283 -9.12 -16.01 -2.49
C ALA A 283 -10.18 -16.52 -1.51
N GLY A 284 -11.10 -15.64 -1.12
CA GLY A 284 -12.13 -15.92 -0.12
C GLY A 284 -12.58 -14.64 0.57
N GLU A 285 -13.31 -14.79 1.67
CA GLU A 285 -13.66 -13.66 2.53
C GLU A 285 -12.41 -13.03 3.13
N GLU A 286 -12.46 -11.70 3.31
CA GLU A 286 -11.38 -10.98 3.97
C GLU A 286 -11.24 -11.48 5.41
N LEU A 287 -10.01 -11.84 5.80
CA LEU A 287 -9.70 -12.38 7.12
C LEU A 287 -10.05 -11.40 8.24
N ARG A 288 -9.99 -10.10 7.95
CA ARG A 288 -10.33 -9.02 8.87
C ARG A 288 -11.01 -7.90 8.09
N SER A 289 -12.07 -7.36 8.66
CA SER A 289 -12.77 -6.18 8.17
C SER A 289 -12.46 -4.95 9.02
N GLY A 290 -12.44 -3.78 8.39
CA GLY A 290 -12.32 -2.50 9.08
C GLY A 290 -10.87 -2.15 9.46
N ARG A 291 -10.72 -1.24 10.41
CA ARG A 291 -9.41 -0.74 10.86
C ARG A 291 -8.65 -1.83 11.60
N TRP A 292 -7.36 -1.97 11.28
CA TRP A 292 -6.45 -2.85 11.98
C TRP A 292 -5.88 -2.17 13.22
N GLU A 293 -5.62 -2.98 14.24
CA GLU A 293 -5.01 -2.56 15.50
C GLU A 293 -3.88 -3.53 15.85
N THR A 294 -2.88 -3.04 16.60
CA THR A 294 -1.77 -3.88 17.06
C THR A 294 -2.19 -4.70 18.28
N GLU A 295 -1.99 -6.01 18.21
CA GLU A 295 -2.20 -6.98 19.29
C GLU A 295 -0.90 -7.30 20.05
N ALA A 296 0.26 -6.99 19.46
CA ALA A 296 1.56 -7.18 20.07
C ALA A 296 2.49 -6.00 19.76
N ASP A 297 3.26 -5.57 20.76
CA ASP A 297 4.25 -4.53 20.59
C ASP A 297 5.55 -5.05 19.96
N SER A 298 6.45 -4.13 19.64
CA SER A 298 7.75 -4.47 19.03
C SER A 298 8.59 -5.40 19.93
N LYS A 299 8.48 -5.29 21.25
CA LYS A 299 9.27 -6.08 22.21
C LYS A 299 8.79 -7.53 22.26
N ALA A 300 7.48 -7.76 22.29
CA ALA A 300 6.86 -9.09 22.20
C ALA A 300 7.24 -9.79 20.88
N VAL A 301 7.12 -9.06 19.76
CA VAL A 301 7.46 -9.60 18.43
C VAL A 301 8.95 -9.93 18.30
N ALA A 302 9.84 -9.26 19.04
CA ALA A 302 11.28 -9.52 18.96
C ALA A 302 11.67 -10.97 19.31
N GLY A 303 10.82 -11.68 20.07
CA GLY A 303 10.98 -13.09 20.42
C GLY A 303 10.44 -14.09 19.38
N TRP A 304 9.59 -13.63 18.45
CA TRP A 304 8.93 -14.50 17.48
C TRP A 304 9.91 -15.24 16.57
N GLN A 305 9.70 -16.55 16.40
CA GLN A 305 10.40 -17.37 15.43
C GLN A 305 9.40 -17.76 14.33
N PRO A 306 9.52 -17.17 13.12
CA PRO A 306 8.70 -17.55 11.97
C PRO A 306 8.75 -19.07 11.73
N GLY A 307 7.60 -19.67 11.46
CA GLY A 307 7.43 -21.13 11.39
C GLY A 307 6.92 -21.78 12.67
N VAL A 308 6.91 -21.03 13.79
CA VAL A 308 6.16 -21.38 15.01
C VAL A 308 4.97 -20.44 15.09
N GLU A 309 3.78 -20.99 15.34
CA GLU A 309 2.55 -20.20 15.48
C GLU A 309 2.75 -19.12 16.56
N PRO A 310 2.40 -17.85 16.28
CA PRO A 310 2.58 -16.77 17.24
C PRO A 310 1.87 -17.04 18.57
N GLN A 311 2.64 -17.19 19.65
CA GLN A 311 2.07 -17.29 21.00
C GLN A 311 1.67 -15.90 21.50
N THR A 312 0.49 -15.81 22.11
CA THR A 312 -0.08 -14.62 22.75
C THR A 312 0.72 -14.14 23.94
#